data_AF-A0A6J4NYN7-F1
#
_entry.id   AF-A0A6J4NYN7-F1
#
_cell.length_a   1.000
_cell.length_b   1.000
_cell.length_c   1.000
_cell.angle_alpha   90.00
_cell.angle_beta   90.00
_cell.angle_gamma   90.00
#
_symmetry.space_group_name_H-M   'P 1'
#
loop_
_entity.id
_entity.type
_entity.pdbx_description
1 polymer ?
#
loop_
_entity_poly.entity_id
_entity_poly.type
_entity_poly.pdbx_seq_one_letter_code
_entity_poly.pdbx_strand_id
1 'polypeptide(L)' 'DAEKYGYTATKHQREVGAGYFDEVAQVVAGGAASTTALTGSTEEEQFVK' A
#
# COMPACT_ATOMS: atom_id res chain seq x y z
N ASP A 1 14.72 3.31 -15.32
CA ASP A 1 15.01 2.30 -14.27
C ASP A 1 15.91 2.84 -13.17
N ALA A 2 15.33 3.64 -12.27
CA ALA A 2 15.93 3.96 -10.98
C ALA A 2 15.56 2.91 -9.91
N GLU A 3 14.47 2.17 -10.12
CA GLU A 3 14.00 1.10 -9.22
C GLU A 3 15.03 -0.03 -9.05
N LYS A 4 15.76 -0.39 -10.12
CA LYS A 4 16.88 -1.35 -10.04
C LYS A 4 18.04 -0.87 -9.14
N TYR A 5 18.08 0.42 -8.84
CA TYR A 5 19.05 1.03 -7.91
C TYR A 5 18.41 1.36 -6.55
N GLY A 6 17.19 0.86 -6.27
CA GLY A 6 16.53 0.98 -4.98
C GLY A 6 15.52 2.13 -4.84
N TYR A 7 15.18 2.84 -5.92
CA TYR A 7 14.11 3.84 -5.87
C TYR A 7 12.73 3.17 -5.71
N THR A 8 11.97 3.54 -4.68
CA THR A 8 10.68 2.91 -4.35
C THR A 8 9.46 3.82 -4.59
N ALA A 9 9.66 5.13 -4.66
CA ALA A 9 8.57 6.11 -4.68
C ALA A 9 7.75 6.14 -5.98
N THR A 10 8.00 5.24 -6.94
CA THR A 10 7.05 4.95 -8.03
C THR A 10 5.71 4.44 -7.47
N LYS A 11 5.76 3.62 -6.40
CA LYS A 11 4.59 3.14 -5.63
C LYS A 11 4.36 4.07 -4.43
N HIS A 12 3.85 5.26 -4.73
CA HIS A 12 3.79 6.35 -3.75
C HIS A 12 2.73 6.15 -2.67
N GLN A 13 1.65 5.39 -2.91
CA GLN A 13 0.66 5.07 -1.87
C GLN A 13 1.32 4.28 -0.76
N ARG A 14 2.11 3.26 -1.12
CA ARG A 14 2.98 2.55 -0.17
C ARG A 14 4.01 3.47 0.48
N GLU A 15 4.69 4.30 -0.31
CA GLU A 15 5.77 5.18 0.18
C GLU A 15 5.28 6.14 1.27
N VAL A 16 4.07 6.69 1.15
CA VAL A 16 3.46 7.57 2.16
C VAL A 16 2.78 6.81 3.30
N GLY A 17 2.91 5.49 3.34
CA GLY A 17 2.47 4.66 4.46
C GLY A 17 1.01 4.20 4.40
N ALA A 18 0.34 4.22 3.24
CA ALA A 18 -1.04 3.71 3.13
C ALA A 18 -1.16 2.28 3.69
N GLY A 19 -0.20 1.40 3.38
CA GLY A 19 -0.18 0.04 3.93
C GLY A 19 0.09 -0.03 5.44
N TYR A 20 0.88 0.90 5.99
CA TYR A 20 1.07 0.98 7.44
C TYR A 20 -0.23 1.34 8.15
N PHE A 21 -0.98 2.30 7.61
CA PHE A 21 -2.27 2.69 8.18
C PHE A 21 -3.37 1.64 7.96
N ASP A 22 -3.31 0.86 6.88
CA ASP A 22 -4.18 -0.30 6.68
C ASP A 22 -3.97 -1.37 7.76
N GLU A 23 -2.71 -1.69 8.10
CA GLU A 23 -2.39 -2.61 9.19
C GLU A 23 -2.88 -2.10 10.54
N VAL A 24 -2.70 -0.80 10.82
CA VAL A 24 -3.27 -0.17 12.03
C VAL A 24 -4.80 -0.31 12.05
N ALA A 25 -5.47 -0.06 10.93
CA ALA A 25 -6.91 -0.19 10.82
C ALA A 25 -7.38 -1.64 11.04
N GLN A 26 -6.66 -2.63 10.51
CA GLN A 26 -6.94 -4.04 10.75
C GLN A 26 -6.77 -4.41 12.23
N VAL A 27 -5.68 -3.98 12.88
CA VAL A 27 -5.46 -4.22 14.31
C VAL A 27 -6.59 -3.64 15.16
N VAL A 28 -7.01 -2.40 14.88
CA VAL A 28 -8.11 -1.73 15.60
C VAL A 28 -9.44 -2.45 15.38
N ALA A 29 -9.70 -2.94 14.17
CA ALA A 29 -10.93 -3.65 13.83
C ALA A 29 -10.91 -5.15 14.18
N GLY A 30 -9.86 -5.67 14.83
CA GLY A 30 -9.71 -7.10 15.10
C GLY A 30 -9.64 -7.96 13.84
N GLY A 31 -9.09 -7.42 12.75
CA GLY A 31 -8.96 -8.08 11.45
C GLY A 31 -10.20 -8.02 10.56
N ALA A 32 -11.21 -7.23 10.94
CA ALA A 32 -12.48 -7.14 10.21
C ALA A 32 -12.64 -5.81 9.43
N ALA A 33 -11.56 -5.05 9.20
CA ALA A 33 -11.68 -3.81 8.44
C ALA A 33 -11.91 -4.13 6.95
N SER A 34 -12.96 -3.55 6.38
CA SER A 34 -13.35 -3.73 4.97
C SER A 34 -13.06 -2.51 4.09
N THR A 35 -12.52 -1.45 4.69
CA THR A 35 -12.26 -0.15 4.03
C THR A 35 -10.77 0.20 4.06
N THR A 36 -9.90 -0.78 3.86
CA THR A 36 -8.45 -0.56 3.69
C THR A 36 -8.18 0.11 2.34
N ALA A 37 -7.12 0.90 2.27
CA ALA A 37 -6.82 1.79 1.16
C ALA A 37 -6.04 1.12 0.01
N LEU A 38 -5.15 0.18 0.32
CA LEU A 38 -4.32 -0.47 -0.72
C LEU A 38 -5.09 -1.52 -1.52
N THR A 39 -6.00 -2.25 -0.88
CA THR A 39 -6.83 -3.26 -1.54
C THR A 39 -7.76 -2.61 -2.56
N GLY A 40 -7.65 -3.00 -3.82
CA GLY A 40 -8.41 -2.43 -4.95
C GLY A 40 -7.88 -1.08 -5.44
N SER A 41 -6.69 -0.65 -5.00
CA SER A 41 -6.07 0.57 -5.52
C SER A 41 -5.50 0.37 -6.92
N THR A 42 -5.43 1.45 -7.72
CA THR A 42 -4.75 1.39 -9.02
C THR A 42 -3.25 1.08 -8.87
N GLU A 43 -2.65 1.40 -7.72
CA GLU A 43 -1.27 1.02 -7.40
C GLU A 43 -1.13 -0.50 -7.28
N GLU A 44 -2.05 -1.19 -6.61
CA GLU A 44 -2.10 -2.66 -6.54
C GLU A 44 -2.29 -3.29 -7.92
N GLU A 45 -3.21 -2.76 -8.73
CA GLU A 45 -3.57 -3.35 -10.03
C GLU A 45 -2.55 -3.10 -11.14
N GLN A 46 -1.92 -1.92 -11.16
CA GLN A 46 -1.18 -1.43 -12.33
C GLN A 46 0.33 -1.36 -12.11
N PHE A 47 0.80 -1.47 -10.86
CA PHE A 47 2.22 -1.39 -10.51
C PHE A 47 2.74 -2.70 -9.93
N VAL A 48 2.33 -3.85 -10.49
CA VAL A 48 2.72 -5.22 -10.07
C VAL A 48 4.17 -5.61 -10.43
N LYS A 49 4.92 -4.70 -11.06
CA LYS A 49 6.35 -4.89 -11.38
C LYS A 49 7.21 -5.14 -10.14
#